data_AF-A0A0F3IG01-F1
#
_entry.id   AF-A0A0F3IG01-F1
#
_cell.length_a   1.000
_cell.length_b   1.000
_cell.length_c   1.000
_cell.angle_alpha   90.00
_cell.angle_beta   90.00
_cell.angle_gamma   90.00
#
_symmetry.space_group_name_H-M   'P 1'
#
loop_
_entity.id
_entity.type
_entity.pdbx_description
1 polymer ?
#
loop_
_entity_poly.entity_id
_entity_poly.type
_entity_poly.pdbx_seq_one_letter_code
_entity_poly.pdbx_strand_id
1 'polypeptide(L)'
;MEDFKGAYSARKNDIFALPRNQNHAIAIFHLGGVAIECQLKAMLLVYHKISDWNNQSHRVRDSLFGKPIKNPKHDLRKALSDMSDLYNVALADGQFFRHLEKIIRPLGSSNPDYISLRYIPQTTESLSDWHNSFNYICLWLQKNKRTIL
;
A
#
# COMPACT_ATOMS: atom_id res chain seq x y z
N MET A 1 -11.36 -13.65 7.77
CA MET A 1 -10.28 -12.71 7.40
C MET A 1 -10.89 -11.45 6.81
N GLU A 2 -10.30 -10.29 7.05
CA GLU A 2 -10.76 -8.99 6.55
C GLU A 2 -10.78 -8.95 5.02
N ASP A 3 -11.81 -8.34 4.42
CA ASP A 3 -11.89 -8.15 2.97
C ASP A 3 -11.00 -6.97 2.53
N PHE A 4 -9.70 -7.23 2.46
CA PHE A 4 -8.71 -6.23 2.05
C PHE A 4 -8.94 -5.71 0.62
N LYS A 5 -9.48 -6.54 -0.28
CA LYS A 5 -9.74 -6.12 -1.66
C LYS A 5 -10.91 -5.15 -1.71
N GLY A 6 -12.01 -5.46 -1.01
CA GLY A 6 -13.15 -4.56 -0.85
C GLY A 6 -12.75 -3.27 -0.14
N ALA A 7 -11.95 -3.36 0.93
CA ALA A 7 -11.43 -2.20 1.64
C ALA A 7 -10.58 -1.28 0.75
N TYR A 8 -9.68 -1.84 -0.08
CA TYR A 8 -8.93 -1.07 -1.08
C TYR A 8 -9.87 -0.30 -2.02
N SER A 9 -10.86 -0.98 -2.60
CA SER A 9 -11.81 -0.34 -3.52
C SER A 9 -12.62 0.76 -2.83
N ALA A 10 -13.11 0.52 -1.62
CA ALA A 10 -13.86 1.51 -0.85
C ALA A 10 -13.02 2.76 -0.57
N ARG A 11 -11.83 2.59 0.03
CA ARG A 11 -10.93 3.71 0.39
C ARG A 11 -10.45 4.48 -0.84
N LYS A 12 -10.18 3.79 -1.94
CA LYS A 12 -9.85 4.42 -3.22
C LYS A 12 -11.02 5.24 -3.77
N ASN A 13 -12.26 4.79 -3.62
CA ASN A 13 -13.42 5.57 -4.04
C ASN A 13 -13.66 6.78 -3.12
N ASP A 14 -13.45 6.63 -1.81
CA ASP A 14 -13.61 7.71 -0.84
C ASP A 14 -12.71 8.91 -1.19
N ILE A 15 -11.43 8.67 -1.51
CA ILE A 15 -10.52 9.76 -1.88
C ILE A 15 -10.93 10.49 -3.16
N PHE A 16 -11.60 9.81 -4.11
CA PHE A 16 -12.10 10.44 -5.34
C PHE A 16 -13.44 11.15 -5.13
N ALA A 17 -14.20 10.77 -4.11
CA ALA A 17 -15.46 11.40 -3.74
C ALA A 17 -15.28 12.69 -2.93
N LEU A 18 -14.12 12.87 -2.26
CA LEU A 18 -13.84 14.07 -1.48
C LEU A 18 -13.75 15.33 -2.37
N PRO A 19 -14.52 16.40 -2.08
CA PRO A 19 -14.52 17.61 -2.89
C PRO A 19 -13.14 18.29 -2.91
N ARG A 20 -12.60 18.53 -4.10
CA ARG A 20 -11.27 19.14 -4.28
C ARG A 20 -11.20 20.62 -3.87
N ASN A 21 -12.34 21.30 -3.76
CA ASN A 21 -12.47 22.69 -3.34
C ASN A 21 -12.51 22.87 -1.81
N GLN A 22 -12.37 21.79 -1.05
CA GLN A 22 -12.32 21.79 0.42
C GLN A 22 -10.95 21.29 0.91
N ASN A 23 -10.59 21.64 2.15
CA ASN A 23 -9.32 21.24 2.75
C ASN A 23 -9.36 19.80 3.28
N HIS A 24 -9.34 18.83 2.37
CA HIS A 24 -9.36 17.39 2.69
C HIS A 24 -8.02 16.67 2.51
N ALA A 25 -6.92 17.41 2.35
CA ALA A 25 -5.62 16.82 2.01
C ALA A 25 -5.18 15.74 3.01
N ILE A 26 -5.32 15.99 4.32
CA ILE A 26 -5.00 15.00 5.35
C ILE A 26 -5.84 13.72 5.20
N ALA A 27 -7.16 13.87 5.02
CA ALA A 27 -8.05 12.73 4.85
C ALA A 27 -7.70 11.93 3.58
N ILE A 28 -7.40 12.62 2.47
CA ILE A 28 -6.99 11.99 1.21
C ILE A 28 -5.68 11.22 1.39
N PHE A 29 -4.68 11.83 2.02
CA PHE A 29 -3.39 11.20 2.29
C PHE A 29 -3.53 9.95 3.16
N HIS A 30 -4.30 10.06 4.25
CA HIS A 30 -4.56 8.95 5.16
C HIS A 30 -5.28 7.80 4.45
N LEU A 31 -6.44 8.08 3.85
CA LEU A 31 -7.27 7.06 3.19
C LEU A 31 -6.55 6.44 1.98
N GLY A 32 -5.77 7.23 1.24
CA GLY A 32 -4.96 6.74 0.14
C GLY A 32 -3.86 5.79 0.59
N GLY A 33 -3.15 6.12 1.67
CA GLY A 33 -2.18 5.20 2.27
C GLY A 33 -2.83 3.90 2.73
N VAL A 34 -3.99 3.98 3.39
CA VAL A 34 -4.78 2.79 3.79
C VAL A 34 -5.23 1.98 2.57
N ALA A 35 -5.61 2.63 1.47
CA ALA A 35 -5.97 1.93 0.25
C ALA A 35 -4.78 1.08 -0.27
N ILE A 36 -3.57 1.66 -0.34
CA ILE A 36 -2.38 0.92 -0.76
C ILE A 36 -2.02 -0.21 0.22
N GLU A 37 -2.16 0.03 1.53
CA GLU A 37 -1.99 -1.01 2.57
C GLU A 37 -2.90 -2.21 2.31
N CYS A 38 -4.19 -1.97 2.14
CA CYS A 38 -5.18 -3.01 1.88
C CYS A 38 -4.87 -3.76 0.57
N GLN A 39 -4.49 -3.04 -0.49
CA GLN A 39 -4.10 -3.67 -1.76
C GLN A 39 -2.88 -4.58 -1.61
N LEU A 40 -1.84 -4.13 -0.90
CA LEU A 40 -0.63 -4.94 -0.66
C LEU A 40 -0.94 -6.15 0.21
N LYS A 41 -1.77 -6.02 1.25
CA LYS A 41 -2.22 -7.16 2.06
C LYS A 41 -3.00 -8.18 1.23
N ALA A 42 -3.94 -7.73 0.40
CA ALA A 42 -4.67 -8.63 -0.50
C ALA A 42 -3.72 -9.38 -1.45
N MET A 43 -2.71 -8.68 -1.99
CA MET A 43 -1.69 -9.27 -2.85
C MET A 43 -0.81 -10.28 -2.09
N LEU A 44 -0.42 -9.98 -0.85
CA LEU A 44 0.40 -10.85 0.00
C LEU A 44 -0.29 -12.18 0.33
N LEU A 45 -1.60 -12.12 0.62
CA LEU A 45 -2.41 -13.32 0.87
C LEU A 45 -2.46 -14.24 -0.36
N VAL A 46 -2.66 -13.65 -1.55
CA VAL A 46 -2.63 -14.37 -2.83
C VAL A 46 -1.23 -14.93 -3.10
N TYR A 47 -0.19 -14.12 -2.89
CA TYR A 47 1.21 -14.48 -3.12
C TYR A 47 1.59 -15.75 -2.36
N HIS A 48 1.29 -15.80 -1.06
CA HIS A 48 1.60 -16.93 -0.19
C HIS A 48 0.54 -18.03 -0.19
N LYS A 49 -0.56 -17.86 -0.91
CA LYS A 49 -1.70 -18.79 -0.97
C LYS A 49 -2.29 -19.08 0.42
N ILE A 50 -2.49 -18.04 1.22
CA ILE A 50 -3.07 -18.13 2.56
C ILE A 50 -4.43 -17.42 2.64
N SER A 51 -5.29 -17.93 3.51
CA SER A 51 -6.61 -17.36 3.81
C SER A 51 -6.75 -16.83 5.24
N ASP A 52 -5.72 -17.04 6.08
CA ASP A 52 -5.61 -16.51 7.44
C ASP A 52 -4.14 -16.17 7.78
N TRP A 53 -3.91 -15.17 8.63
CA TRP A 53 -2.55 -14.75 9.05
C TRP A 53 -1.87 -15.78 9.97
N ASN A 54 -2.63 -16.72 10.52
CA ASN A 54 -2.09 -17.84 11.29
C ASN A 54 -1.61 -19.00 10.39
N ASN A 55 -1.84 -18.92 9.08
CA ASN A 55 -1.42 -19.96 8.14
C ASN A 55 0.06 -19.82 7.76
N GLN A 56 0.62 -20.93 7.30
CA GLN A 56 1.95 -20.98 6.70
C GLN A 56 1.87 -20.68 5.20
N SER A 57 2.93 -20.10 4.64
CA SER A 57 3.03 -19.90 3.19
C SER A 57 3.04 -21.24 2.44
N HIS A 58 2.22 -21.35 1.40
CA HIS A 58 2.21 -22.46 0.47
C HIS A 58 2.85 -22.09 -0.89
N ARG A 59 3.57 -20.95 -0.96
CA ARG A 59 4.30 -20.56 -2.19
C ARG A 59 5.59 -21.36 -2.31
N VAL A 60 5.56 -22.37 -3.18
CA VAL A 60 6.72 -23.19 -3.52
C VAL A 60 7.83 -22.31 -4.13
N ARG A 61 9.10 -22.60 -3.81
CA ARG A 61 10.31 -21.85 -4.20
C ARG A 61 10.47 -20.45 -3.59
N ASP A 62 9.54 -19.99 -2.76
CA ASP A 62 9.76 -18.79 -1.96
C ASP A 62 10.48 -19.13 -0.63
N SER A 63 11.30 -18.21 -0.15
CA SER A 63 12.08 -18.39 1.09
C SER A 63 11.23 -18.55 2.36
N LEU A 64 9.95 -18.14 2.29
CA LEU A 64 8.97 -18.26 3.36
C LEU A 64 8.11 -19.53 3.25
N PHE A 65 8.33 -20.40 2.26
CA PHE A 65 7.60 -21.68 2.15
C PHE A 65 7.62 -22.47 3.47
N GLY A 66 6.44 -22.90 3.93
CA GLY A 66 6.26 -23.62 5.20
C GLY A 66 6.45 -22.76 6.46
N LYS A 67 6.67 -21.45 6.33
CA LYS A 67 6.83 -20.52 7.46
C LYS A 67 5.56 -19.68 7.67
N PRO A 68 5.26 -19.25 8.91
CA PRO A 68 4.14 -18.37 9.18
C PRO A 68 4.32 -17.00 8.53
N ILE A 69 3.27 -16.49 7.90
CA ILE A 69 3.25 -15.14 7.33
C ILE A 69 2.59 -14.19 8.31
N LYS A 70 3.40 -13.30 8.91
CA LYS A 70 2.90 -12.31 9.85
C LYS A 70 2.22 -11.16 9.11
N ASN A 71 1.10 -10.67 9.66
CA ASN A 71 0.47 -9.46 9.16
C ASN A 71 1.46 -8.29 9.21
N PRO A 72 1.73 -7.59 8.09
CA PRO A 72 2.68 -6.48 8.04
C PRO A 72 2.19 -5.21 8.78
N LYS A 73 1.00 -5.25 9.40
CA LYS A 73 0.33 -4.11 10.02
C LYS A 73 0.19 -2.97 9.01
N HIS A 74 0.88 -1.86 9.23
CA HIS A 74 0.84 -0.66 8.37
C HIS A 74 2.12 -0.50 7.53
N ASP A 75 3.07 -1.44 7.64
CA ASP A 75 4.36 -1.36 6.97
C ASP A 75 4.25 -1.83 5.51
N LEU A 76 4.11 -0.84 4.61
CA LEU A 76 4.01 -1.09 3.17
C LEU A 76 5.28 -1.72 2.59
N ARG A 77 6.46 -1.38 3.13
CA ARG A 77 7.74 -1.92 2.66
C ARG A 77 7.88 -3.38 3.06
N LYS A 78 7.47 -3.73 4.28
CA LYS A 78 7.44 -5.13 4.75
C LYS A 78 6.49 -5.98 3.92
N ALA A 79 5.28 -5.47 3.65
CA ALA A 79 4.31 -6.16 2.81
C ALA A 79 4.88 -6.48 1.42
N LEU A 80 5.62 -5.54 0.82
CA LEU A 80 6.32 -5.75 -0.44
C LEU A 80 7.47 -6.75 -0.32
N SER A 81 8.35 -6.61 0.68
CA SER A 81 9.54 -7.47 0.82
C SER A 81 9.19 -8.94 1.08
N ASP A 82 8.02 -9.21 1.66
CA ASP A 82 7.51 -10.57 1.85
C ASP A 82 7.03 -11.21 0.55
N MET A 83 6.83 -10.42 -0.51
CA MET A 83 6.55 -10.90 -1.86
C MET A 83 7.81 -10.79 -2.73
N SER A 84 8.75 -11.73 -2.58
CA SER A 84 10.10 -11.62 -3.17
C SER A 84 10.11 -11.33 -4.68
N ASP A 85 9.22 -11.98 -5.45
CA ASP A 85 9.11 -11.75 -6.90
C ASP A 85 8.66 -10.32 -7.23
N LEU A 86 7.63 -9.83 -6.53
CA LEU A 86 7.13 -8.46 -6.71
C LEU A 86 8.16 -7.42 -6.25
N TYR A 87 8.84 -7.71 -5.13
CA TYR A 87 9.89 -6.85 -4.58
C TYR A 87 11.07 -6.69 -5.55
N ASN A 88 11.50 -7.77 -6.21
CA ASN A 88 12.56 -7.70 -7.22
C ASN A 88 12.17 -6.83 -8.42
N VAL A 89 10.90 -6.91 -8.85
CA VAL A 89 10.39 -6.02 -9.92
C VAL A 89 10.33 -4.56 -9.43
N ALA A 90 9.99 -4.32 -8.17
CA ALA A 90 10.04 -2.99 -7.56
C ALA A 90 11.47 -2.42 -7.49
N LEU A 91 12.46 -3.25 -7.16
CA LEU A 91 13.88 -2.85 -7.13
C LEU A 91 14.40 -2.48 -8.53
N ALA A 92 13.94 -3.17 -9.57
CA ALA A 92 14.29 -2.86 -10.96
C ALA A 92 13.64 -1.55 -11.46
N ASP A 93 12.58 -1.07 -10.80
CA ASP A 93 11.93 0.18 -11.14
C ASP A 93 12.51 1.34 -10.31
N GLY A 94 13.40 2.12 -10.95
CA GLY A 94 14.09 3.24 -10.30
C GLY A 94 13.20 4.35 -9.75
N GLN A 95 11.89 4.35 -10.02
CA GLN A 95 10.95 5.34 -9.51
C GLN A 95 10.04 4.82 -8.41
N PHE A 96 9.88 3.50 -8.29
CA PHE A 96 8.84 2.89 -7.46
C PHE A 96 8.95 3.29 -5.99
N PHE A 97 10.11 3.09 -5.36
CA PHE A 97 10.28 3.42 -3.95
C PHE A 97 10.18 4.91 -3.64
N ARG A 98 10.46 5.76 -4.63
CA ARG A 98 10.32 7.21 -4.50
C ARG A 98 8.86 7.61 -4.44
N HIS A 99 8.01 7.01 -5.27
CA HIS A 99 6.55 7.19 -5.20
C HIS A 99 5.95 6.52 -3.97
N LEU A 100 6.43 5.34 -3.58
CA LEU A 100 5.97 4.66 -2.37
C LEU A 100 6.26 5.50 -1.12
N GLU A 101 7.43 6.13 -1.03
CA GLU A 101 7.76 7.01 0.09
C GLU A 101 6.80 8.20 0.21
N LYS A 102 6.32 8.75 -0.91
CA LYS A 102 5.29 9.79 -0.91
C LYS A 102 3.93 9.29 -0.38
N ILE A 103 3.65 7.99 -0.48
CA ILE A 103 2.46 7.39 0.13
C ILE A 103 2.67 7.18 1.63
N ILE A 104 3.85 6.68 2.03
CA ILE A 104 4.16 6.39 3.44
C ILE A 104 4.23 7.69 4.24
N ARG A 105 4.94 8.70 3.72
CA ARG A 105 5.21 9.99 4.37
C ARG A 105 4.80 11.15 3.47
N PRO A 106 3.49 11.39 3.32
CA PRO A 106 2.98 12.42 2.42
C PRO A 106 3.33 13.84 2.88
N LEU A 107 3.65 14.01 4.17
CA LEU A 107 4.14 15.27 4.74
C LEU A 107 5.67 15.38 4.78
N GLY A 108 6.41 14.47 4.15
CA GLY A 108 7.87 14.44 4.18
C GLY A 108 8.48 13.58 5.29
N SER A 109 9.79 13.32 5.18
CA SER A 109 10.50 12.30 5.97
C SER A 109 10.50 12.52 7.48
N SER A 110 10.49 13.78 7.93
CA SER A 110 10.47 14.15 9.34
C SER A 110 9.07 14.13 9.97
N ASN A 111 8.04 13.87 9.17
CA ASN A 111 6.65 13.91 9.62
C ASN A 111 6.06 12.50 9.80
N PRO A 112 4.94 12.37 10.55
CA PRO A 112 4.30 11.09 10.79
C PRO A 112 3.87 10.39 9.49
N ASP A 113 3.73 9.06 9.56
CA ASP A 113 3.25 8.27 8.43
C ASP A 113 1.75 8.50 8.15
N TYR A 114 1.29 7.98 7.01
CA TYR A 114 -0.11 8.08 6.57
C TYR A 114 -1.13 7.62 7.62
N ILE A 115 -0.81 6.68 8.51
CA ILE A 115 -1.70 6.23 9.59
C ILE A 115 -1.84 7.30 10.66
N SER A 116 -0.70 7.87 11.06
CA SER A 116 -0.63 8.85 12.14
C SER A 116 -1.26 10.20 11.76
N LEU A 117 -1.46 10.46 10.46
CA LEU A 117 -2.14 11.66 9.97
C LEU A 117 -3.56 11.84 10.52
N ARG A 118 -4.20 10.79 11.03
CA ARG A 118 -5.52 10.88 11.69
C ARG A 118 -5.55 11.86 12.87
N TYR A 119 -4.39 12.27 13.37
CA TYR A 119 -4.24 13.23 14.47
C TYR A 119 -3.74 14.61 14.01
N ILE A 120 -3.61 14.84 12.70
CA ILE A 120 -3.15 16.10 12.14
C ILE A 120 -4.36 16.84 11.55
N PRO A 121 -4.60 18.11 11.91
CA PRO A 121 -5.82 18.81 11.47
C PRO A 121 -5.75 19.28 10.02
N GLN A 122 -4.56 19.68 9.54
CA GLN A 122 -4.39 20.28 8.21
C GLN A 122 -2.95 20.21 7.72
N THR A 123 -2.73 20.51 6.44
CA THR A 123 -1.41 20.57 5.81
C THR A 123 -1.38 21.62 4.70
N THR A 124 -0.18 22.11 4.39
CA THR A 124 0.11 22.97 3.22
C THR A 124 0.74 22.19 2.07
N GLU A 125 0.95 20.87 2.23
CA GLU A 125 1.57 20.02 1.22
C GLU A 125 0.71 19.84 -0.03
N SER A 126 1.38 19.72 -1.17
CA SER A 126 0.73 19.62 -2.48
C SER A 126 -0.03 18.30 -2.63
N LEU A 127 -1.34 18.39 -2.82
CA LEU A 127 -2.19 17.25 -3.16
C LEU A 127 -1.88 16.69 -4.56
N SER A 128 -1.39 17.53 -5.48
CA SER A 128 -1.12 17.14 -6.88
C SER A 128 0.03 16.12 -6.97
N ASP A 129 1.15 16.40 -6.30
CA ASP A 129 2.33 15.53 -6.36
C ASP A 129 2.08 14.18 -5.67
N TRP A 130 1.32 14.22 -4.58
CA TRP A 130 0.86 13.02 -3.90
C TRP A 130 -0.08 12.21 -4.81
N HIS A 131 -1.07 12.83 -5.47
CA HIS A 131 -1.97 12.14 -6.39
C HIS A 131 -1.22 11.47 -7.56
N ASN A 132 -0.21 12.14 -8.11
CA ASN A 132 0.62 11.55 -9.15
C ASN A 132 1.33 10.28 -8.65
N SER A 133 1.85 10.33 -7.42
CA SER A 133 2.48 9.15 -6.78
C SER A 133 1.46 8.05 -6.49
N PHE A 134 0.27 8.40 -5.99
CA PHE A 134 -0.79 7.43 -5.71
C PHE A 134 -1.26 6.72 -6.98
N ASN A 135 -1.49 7.47 -8.06
CA ASN A 135 -1.89 6.91 -9.35
C ASN A 135 -0.79 6.02 -9.94
N TYR A 136 0.47 6.47 -9.86
CA TYR A 136 1.62 5.67 -10.28
C TYR A 136 1.64 4.31 -9.56
N ILE A 137 1.55 4.30 -8.22
CA ILE A 137 1.59 3.06 -7.42
C ILE A 137 0.39 2.17 -7.76
N CYS A 138 -0.82 2.72 -7.89
CA CYS A 138 -2.00 1.95 -8.27
C CYS A 138 -1.81 1.24 -9.62
N LEU A 139 -1.36 1.96 -10.64
CA LEU A 139 -1.14 1.43 -11.98
C LEU A 139 0.00 0.40 -11.99
N TRP A 140 1.07 0.66 -11.23
CA TRP A 140 2.21 -0.23 -11.11
C TRP A 140 1.81 -1.57 -10.46
N LEU A 141 1.06 -1.54 -9.36
CA LEU A 141 0.56 -2.74 -8.68
C LEU A 141 -0.38 -3.54 -9.60
N GLN A 142 -1.25 -2.86 -10.34
CA GLN A 142 -2.12 -3.49 -11.32
C GLN A 142 -1.34 -4.16 -12.46
N LYS A 143 -0.36 -3.47 -13.04
CA LYS A 143 0.49 -3.98 -14.12
C LYS A 143 1.26 -5.23 -13.69
N ASN A 144 1.77 -5.23 -12.45
CA ASN A 144 2.62 -6.31 -11.93
C ASN A 144 1.84 -7.38 -11.17
N LYS A 145 0.50 -7.36 -11.16
CA LYS A 145 -0.34 -8.36 -10.48
C LYS A 145 -0.04 -9.80 -10.90
N ARG A 146 0.49 -10.05 -12.10
CA ARG A 146 0.85 -11.41 -12.54
C ARG A 146 2.04 -11.99 -11.78
N THR A 147 2.92 -11.16 -11.22
CA THR A 147 4.11 -11.61 -10.47
C THR A 147 3.74 -12.33 -9.16
N ILE A 148 2.52 -12.11 -8.67
CA ILE A 148 2.06 -12.70 -7.41
C ILE A 148 1.22 -13.97 -7.58
N LEU A 149 0.89 -14.36 -8.81
CA LEU A 149 0.15 -15.59 -9.12
C LEU A 149 1.10 -16.79 -9.19
#